data_AF-A0A139TM88-F1
#
_entry.id   AF-A0A139TM88-F1
#
_cell.length_a   1.000
_cell.length_b   1.000
_cell.length_c   1.000
_cell.angle_alpha   90.00
_cell.angle_beta   90.00
_cell.angle_gamma   90.00
#
_symmetry.space_group_name_H-M   'P 1'
#
loop_
_entity.id
_entity.type
_entity.pdbx_description
1 polymer ?
#
loop_
_entity_poly.entity_id
_entity_poly.type
_entity_poly.pdbx_seq_one_letter_code
_entity_poly.pdbx_strand_id
1 'polypeptide(L)'
;MSRLKESFLALLPENQASRPAAQEEAKWLADTAVAQSAFIARKNKVVLFGWLNNILVNSNLRDRGLCWEVQQDLYRDLRRRPVKYFRVGLAIRDRGTGREHSCVYINAAGKGLKDSLVLDAWKNCGYLVVLTQEDREGDKWEEDWREPYVSSAYPEGHSYDMQYHLVWPGWTRKRNMFQRMQAQKEAPESAAAGSASGN
;
A
#
# COMPACT_ATOMS: atom_id res chain seq x y z
N MET A 1 -20.39 14.79 11.31
CA MET A 1 -19.94 13.91 10.20
C MET A 1 -18.42 13.77 10.28
N SER A 2 -17.79 12.74 9.71
CA SER A 2 -16.32 12.62 9.76
C SER A 2 -15.68 13.65 8.82
N ARG A 3 -14.66 14.37 9.29
CA ARG A 3 -13.94 15.41 8.51
C ARG A 3 -13.46 14.89 7.14
N LEU A 4 -13.06 13.62 7.08
CA LEU A 4 -12.62 12.97 5.85
C LEU A 4 -13.74 12.81 4.81
N LYS A 5 -14.98 12.52 5.23
CA LYS A 5 -16.13 12.46 4.33
C LYS A 5 -16.33 13.82 3.64
N GLU A 6 -16.27 14.90 4.41
CA GLU A 6 -16.43 16.27 3.89
C GLU A 6 -15.31 16.61 2.90
N SER A 7 -14.07 16.22 3.20
CA SER A 7 -12.95 16.39 2.28
C SER A 7 -13.14 15.61 0.97
N PHE A 8 -13.70 14.39 0.99
CA PHE A 8 -14.04 13.69 -0.25
C PHE A 8 -15.15 14.38 -1.03
N LEU A 9 -16.20 14.84 -0.36
CA LEU A 9 -17.28 15.57 -1.03
C LEU A 9 -16.81 16.87 -1.69
N ALA A 10 -15.82 17.54 -1.11
CA ALA A 10 -15.20 18.73 -1.68
C ALA A 10 -14.45 18.48 -3.00
N LEU A 11 -14.14 17.22 -3.35
CA LEU A 11 -13.53 16.85 -4.63
C LEU A 11 -14.55 16.83 -5.78
N LEU A 12 -15.84 16.68 -5.43
CA LEU A 12 -16.93 16.60 -6.40
C LEU A 12 -17.51 17.98 -6.71
N PRO A 13 -18.04 18.19 -7.92
CA PRO A 13 -18.89 19.34 -8.21
C PRO A 13 -20.12 19.38 -7.28
N GLU A 14 -20.62 20.57 -6.92
CA GLU A 14 -21.71 20.75 -5.94
C GLU A 14 -22.99 19.96 -6.27
N ASN A 15 -23.32 19.87 -7.56
CA ASN A 15 -24.48 19.12 -8.06
C ASN A 15 -24.35 17.59 -7.88
N GLN A 16 -23.13 17.08 -7.75
CA GLN A 16 -22.86 15.67 -7.44
C GLN A 16 -22.71 15.46 -5.94
N ALA A 17 -22.01 16.36 -5.23
CA ALA A 17 -21.77 16.27 -3.79
C ALA A 17 -23.08 16.24 -2.96
N SER A 18 -24.11 16.95 -3.41
CA SER A 18 -25.43 16.97 -2.77
C SER A 18 -26.22 15.68 -2.94
N ARG A 19 -25.86 14.80 -3.89
CA ARG A 19 -26.61 13.56 -4.14
C ARG A 19 -26.46 12.57 -2.98
N PRO A 20 -27.55 11.95 -2.49
CA PRO A 20 -27.47 10.97 -1.42
C PRO A 20 -26.49 9.82 -1.71
N ALA A 21 -26.50 9.31 -2.95
CA ALA A 21 -25.59 8.24 -3.37
C ALA A 21 -24.10 8.64 -3.27
N ALA A 22 -23.74 9.87 -3.65
CA ALA A 22 -22.36 10.36 -3.53
C ALA A 22 -21.96 10.53 -2.06
N GLN A 23 -22.88 10.99 -1.21
CA GLN A 23 -22.65 11.09 0.23
C GLN A 23 -22.45 9.73 0.91
N GLU A 24 -23.17 8.71 0.47
CA GLU A 24 -22.98 7.33 0.94
C GLU A 24 -21.65 6.74 0.50
N GLU A 25 -21.25 6.95 -0.76
CA GLU A 25 -19.94 6.52 -1.26
C GLU A 25 -18.80 7.22 -0.50
N ALA A 26 -18.88 8.54 -0.32
CA ALA A 26 -17.88 9.31 0.42
C ALA A 26 -17.78 8.83 1.88
N LYS A 27 -18.92 8.54 2.53
CA LYS A 27 -18.95 8.00 3.89
C LYS A 27 -18.29 6.62 3.93
N TRP A 28 -18.65 5.73 3.02
CA TRP A 28 -18.11 4.37 2.97
C TRP A 28 -16.60 4.38 2.72
N LEU A 29 -16.12 5.22 1.79
CA LEU A 29 -14.69 5.39 1.52
C LEU A 29 -13.96 5.91 2.76
N ALA A 30 -14.50 6.92 3.44
CA ALA A 30 -13.87 7.51 4.62
C ALA A 30 -13.77 6.51 5.78
N ASP A 31 -14.86 5.82 6.08
CA ASP A 31 -14.91 4.84 7.16
C ASP A 31 -14.01 3.64 6.86
N THR A 32 -14.03 3.15 5.61
CA THR A 32 -13.18 2.03 5.17
C THR A 32 -11.71 2.43 5.21
N ALA A 33 -11.35 3.61 4.71
CA ALA A 33 -9.96 4.07 4.72
C ALA A 33 -9.39 4.13 6.14
N VAL A 34 -10.12 4.73 7.09
CA VAL A 34 -9.67 4.85 8.48
C VAL A 34 -9.61 3.47 9.16
N ALA A 35 -10.67 2.67 9.05
CA ALA A 35 -10.74 1.37 9.71
C ALA A 35 -9.68 0.39 9.19
N GLN A 36 -9.50 0.34 7.86
CA GLN A 36 -8.54 -0.59 7.24
C GLN A 36 -7.11 -0.14 7.45
N SER A 37 -6.82 1.17 7.46
CA SER A 37 -5.47 1.67 7.81
C SER A 37 -5.02 1.13 9.17
N ALA A 38 -5.88 1.22 10.18
CA ALA A 38 -5.58 0.69 11.51
C ALA A 38 -5.48 -0.84 11.52
N PHE A 39 -6.35 -1.54 10.78
CA PHE A 39 -6.33 -3.00 10.70
C PHE A 39 -5.06 -3.53 10.02
N ILE A 40 -4.66 -2.95 8.89
CA ILE A 40 -3.46 -3.29 8.13
C ILE A 40 -2.22 -3.09 8.99
N ALA A 41 -2.11 -1.96 9.68
CA ALA A 41 -0.96 -1.68 10.53
C ALA A 41 -0.84 -2.68 11.70
N ARG A 42 -1.96 -3.05 12.33
CA ARG A 42 -1.99 -4.09 13.37
C ARG A 42 -1.56 -5.45 12.80
N LYS A 43 -2.10 -5.86 11.65
CA LYS A 43 -1.77 -7.16 11.03
C LYS A 43 -0.29 -7.24 10.64
N ASN A 44 0.24 -6.15 10.08
CA ASN A 44 1.64 -6.06 9.65
C ASN A 44 2.61 -5.68 10.79
N LYS A 45 2.10 -5.54 12.03
CA LYS A 45 2.87 -5.15 13.22
C LYS A 45 3.75 -3.91 13.00
N VAL A 46 3.28 -2.93 12.22
CA VAL A 46 4.06 -1.72 11.86
C VAL A 46 4.51 -1.01 13.14
N VAL A 47 5.83 -0.83 13.32
CA VAL A 47 6.38 -0.16 14.52
C VAL A 47 6.47 1.34 14.29
N LEU A 48 6.45 2.08 15.41
CA LEU A 48 6.33 3.54 15.56
C LEU A 48 7.12 4.42 14.56
N PHE A 49 8.18 3.90 13.96
CA PHE A 49 9.05 4.64 13.07
C PHE A 49 9.07 3.98 11.68
N GLY A 50 8.41 4.59 10.68
CA GLY A 50 8.30 4.05 9.33
C GLY A 50 9.64 3.68 8.68
N TRP A 51 10.67 4.52 8.82
CA TRP A 51 12.04 4.22 8.35
C TRP A 51 12.66 2.96 8.99
N LEU A 52 12.43 2.71 10.29
CA LEU A 52 12.87 1.50 10.99
C LEU A 52 12.12 0.29 10.46
N ASN A 53 10.83 0.41 10.11
CA ASN A 53 10.10 -0.68 9.49
C ASN A 53 10.64 -1.03 8.09
N ASN A 54 11.02 -0.02 7.29
CA ASN A 54 11.69 -0.24 6.00
C ASN A 54 13.07 -0.89 6.18
N ILE A 55 13.85 -0.50 7.19
CA ILE A 55 15.13 -1.14 7.51
C ILE A 55 14.91 -2.60 7.94
N LEU A 56 13.92 -2.88 8.79
CA LEU A 56 13.62 -4.24 9.28
C LEU A 56 13.14 -5.18 8.17
N VAL A 57 12.26 -4.71 7.28
CA VAL A 57 11.79 -5.52 6.15
C VAL A 57 12.88 -5.70 5.10
N ASN A 58 13.66 -4.66 4.77
CA ASN A 58 14.79 -4.79 3.85
C ASN A 58 15.93 -5.65 4.42
N SER A 59 16.05 -5.75 5.76
CA SER A 59 16.99 -6.64 6.45
C SER A 59 16.44 -8.06 6.66
N ASN A 60 15.28 -8.38 6.08
CA ASN A 60 14.63 -9.69 6.15
C ASN A 60 14.23 -10.12 7.59
N LEU A 61 14.20 -9.17 8.55
CA LEU A 61 13.77 -9.38 9.93
C LEU A 61 12.24 -9.33 10.06
N ARG A 62 11.54 -8.92 8.99
CA ARG A 62 10.08 -8.92 8.88
C ARG A 62 9.61 -9.32 7.50
N ASP A 63 8.51 -10.05 7.49
CA ASP A 63 7.95 -10.57 6.25
C ASP A 63 7.25 -9.51 5.40
N ARG A 64 6.66 -8.48 6.02
CA ARG A 64 5.80 -7.46 5.38
C ARG A 64 5.81 -6.14 6.15
N GLY A 65 5.26 -5.09 5.55
CA GLY A 65 5.05 -3.77 6.16
C GLY A 65 5.69 -2.61 5.41
N LEU A 66 6.09 -2.82 4.15
CA LEU A 66 6.60 -1.76 3.29
C LEU A 66 5.46 -0.81 2.86
N CYS A 67 5.81 0.43 2.53
CA CYS A 67 4.86 1.44 2.09
C CYS A 67 4.01 0.96 0.89
N TRP A 68 4.63 0.28 -0.09
CA TRP A 68 3.93 -0.26 -1.26
C TRP A 68 2.97 -1.41 -0.94
N GLU A 69 3.28 -2.23 0.08
CA GLU A 69 2.37 -3.31 0.50
C GLU A 69 1.13 -2.75 1.20
N VAL A 70 1.34 -1.77 2.10
CA VAL A 70 0.25 -1.09 2.80
C VAL A 70 -0.63 -0.32 1.83
N GLN A 71 -0.03 0.34 0.82
CA GLN A 71 -0.75 0.96 -0.28
C GLN A 71 -1.67 -0.04 -0.99
N GLN A 72 -1.14 -1.20 -1.41
CA GLN A 72 -1.90 -2.20 -2.15
C GLN A 72 -3.00 -2.84 -1.29
N ASP A 73 -2.73 -3.11 -0.01
CA ASP A 73 -3.72 -3.63 0.93
C ASP A 73 -4.87 -2.64 1.13
N LEU A 74 -4.57 -1.35 1.30
CA LEU A 74 -5.58 -0.30 1.42
C LEU A 74 -6.38 -0.16 0.12
N TYR A 75 -5.70 -0.19 -1.02
CA TYR A 75 -6.33 -0.11 -2.34
C TYR A 75 -7.31 -1.25 -2.58
N ARG A 76 -6.92 -2.49 -2.25
CA ARG A 76 -7.79 -3.67 -2.28
C ARG A 76 -9.05 -3.41 -1.46
N ASP A 77 -8.90 -2.96 -0.21
CA ASP A 77 -10.07 -2.83 0.66
C ASP A 77 -11.02 -1.71 0.22
N LEU A 78 -10.49 -0.63 -0.35
CA LEU A 78 -11.29 0.46 -0.94
C LEU A 78 -11.99 0.07 -2.24
N ARG A 79 -11.57 -1.01 -2.92
CA ARG A 79 -12.22 -1.52 -4.14
C ARG A 79 -13.22 -2.66 -3.90
N ARG A 80 -13.43 -3.08 -2.65
CA ARG A 80 -14.48 -4.06 -2.30
C ARG A 80 -15.89 -3.62 -2.66
N ARG A 81 -16.12 -2.31 -2.77
CA ARG A 81 -17.38 -1.74 -3.25
C ARG A 81 -17.09 -0.92 -4.51
N PRO A 82 -17.84 -1.12 -5.61
CA PRO A 82 -17.75 -0.23 -6.76
C PRO A 82 -18.23 1.17 -6.36
N VAL A 83 -17.48 2.19 -6.78
CA VAL A 83 -17.80 3.61 -6.53
C VAL A 83 -17.98 4.31 -7.86
N LYS A 84 -19.04 5.09 -8.00
CA LYS A 84 -19.39 5.77 -9.26
C LYS A 84 -18.91 7.20 -9.31
N TYR A 85 -18.88 7.89 -8.17
CA TYR A 85 -18.55 9.31 -8.11
C TYR A 85 -17.06 9.55 -7.84
N PHE A 86 -16.35 8.54 -7.37
CA PHE A 86 -14.94 8.63 -6.99
C PHE A 86 -14.07 7.69 -7.82
N ARG A 87 -12.80 8.05 -7.97
CA ARG A 87 -11.73 7.18 -8.44
C ARG A 87 -10.80 6.89 -7.27
N VAL A 88 -10.48 5.62 -7.10
CA VAL A 88 -9.39 5.16 -6.23
C VAL A 88 -8.20 4.85 -7.13
N GLY A 89 -7.08 5.54 -6.91
CA GLY A 89 -5.85 5.35 -7.68
C GLY A 89 -4.63 5.17 -6.79
N LEU A 90 -3.49 4.85 -7.41
CA LEU A 90 -2.23 4.66 -6.70
C LEU A 90 -1.29 5.84 -6.96
N ALA A 91 -0.62 6.31 -5.91
CA ALA A 91 0.35 7.41 -5.97
C ALA A 91 1.71 6.95 -5.46
N ILE A 92 2.77 7.42 -6.11
CA ILE A 92 4.15 7.17 -5.71
C ILE A 92 4.91 8.50 -5.65
N ARG A 93 5.71 8.67 -4.60
CA ARG A 93 6.58 9.82 -4.39
C ARG A 93 8.04 9.42 -4.56
N ASP A 94 8.86 10.32 -5.11
CA ASP A 94 10.32 10.15 -5.22
C ASP A 94 10.73 8.80 -5.82
N ARG A 95 10.03 8.37 -6.88
CA ARG A 95 10.20 7.05 -7.52
C ARG A 95 11.67 6.77 -7.85
N GLY A 96 12.10 5.54 -7.54
CA GLY A 96 13.46 5.08 -7.86
C GLY A 96 14.54 5.65 -6.95
N THR A 97 14.17 6.41 -5.91
CA THR A 97 15.10 6.91 -4.90
C THR A 97 14.96 6.15 -3.59
N GLY A 98 15.94 6.28 -2.69
CA GLY A 98 15.85 5.72 -1.32
C GLY A 98 14.77 6.35 -0.43
N ARG A 99 14.06 7.37 -0.92
CA ARG A 99 12.94 8.06 -0.25
C ARG A 99 11.59 7.72 -0.86
N GLU A 100 11.55 6.71 -1.74
CA GLU A 100 10.33 6.26 -2.41
C GLU A 100 9.22 5.98 -1.39
N HIS A 101 8.05 6.57 -1.63
CA HIS A 101 6.89 6.39 -0.75
C HIS A 101 5.64 6.15 -1.58
N SER A 102 4.86 5.13 -1.21
CA SER A 102 3.71 4.67 -1.98
C SER A 102 2.44 4.83 -1.15
N CYS A 103 1.42 5.48 -1.71
CA CYS A 103 0.15 5.79 -1.05
C CYS A 103 -1.04 5.59 -2.00
N VAL A 104 -2.26 5.53 -1.47
CA VAL A 104 -3.48 5.52 -2.29
C VAL A 104 -3.96 6.96 -2.46
N TYR A 105 -4.60 7.32 -3.56
CA TYR A 105 -5.28 8.60 -3.68
C TYR A 105 -6.76 8.41 -4.02
N ILE A 106 -7.58 9.39 -3.63
CA ILE A 106 -9.00 9.50 -3.97
C ILE A 106 -9.23 10.80 -4.72
N ASN A 107 -9.90 10.71 -5.86
CA ASN A 107 -10.38 11.88 -6.60
C ASN A 107 -11.82 11.68 -7.10
N ALA A 108 -12.42 12.71 -7.69
CA ALA A 108 -13.64 12.55 -8.47
C ALA A 108 -13.43 11.57 -9.63
N ALA A 109 -14.48 10.86 -10.02
CA ALA A 109 -14.46 9.94 -11.15
C ALA A 109 -13.96 10.65 -12.43
N GLY A 110 -13.08 9.98 -13.17
CA GLY A 110 -12.45 10.51 -14.38
C GLY A 110 -11.29 11.48 -14.16
N LYS A 111 -11.01 11.91 -12.92
CA LYS A 111 -9.80 12.69 -12.60
C LYS A 111 -8.63 11.77 -12.22
N GLY A 112 -7.41 12.28 -12.31
CA GLY A 112 -6.18 11.59 -11.91
C GLY A 112 -5.66 12.04 -10.55
N LEU A 113 -4.36 11.90 -10.33
CA LEU A 113 -3.71 12.33 -9.08
C LEU A 113 -3.81 13.85 -8.82
N LYS A 114 -3.86 14.68 -9.86
CA LYS A 114 -3.96 16.14 -9.71
C LYS A 114 -5.25 16.54 -8.99
N ASP A 115 -5.16 17.45 -8.02
CA ASP A 115 -6.28 17.95 -7.20
C ASP A 115 -6.99 16.86 -6.38
N SER A 116 -6.34 15.73 -6.14
CA SER A 116 -6.88 14.63 -5.34
C SER A 116 -6.53 14.76 -3.85
N LEU A 117 -6.97 13.80 -3.03
CA LEU A 117 -6.46 13.58 -1.66
C LEU A 117 -5.64 12.30 -1.61
N VAL A 118 -4.44 12.36 -1.02
CA VAL A 118 -3.57 11.19 -0.86
C VAL A 118 -3.75 10.65 0.54
N LEU A 119 -4.00 9.36 0.62
CA LEU A 119 -4.26 8.57 1.81
C LEU A 119 -3.00 7.77 2.15
N ASP A 120 -2.32 8.20 3.20
CA ASP A 120 -1.13 7.56 3.73
C ASP A 120 -1.46 6.80 5.01
N ALA A 121 -1.67 5.49 4.85
CA ALA A 121 -1.93 4.57 5.95
C ALA A 121 -0.66 4.06 6.64
N TRP A 122 0.53 4.40 6.12
CA TRP A 122 1.79 3.85 6.58
C TRP A 122 2.50 4.76 7.58
N LYS A 123 2.54 6.07 7.32
CA LYS A 123 3.37 7.06 8.04
C LYS A 123 3.18 7.08 9.55
N ASN A 124 1.94 6.98 10.03
CA ASN A 124 1.62 6.99 11.47
C ASN A 124 1.12 5.63 11.97
N CYS A 125 1.71 4.52 11.49
CA CYS A 125 1.41 3.16 11.96
C CYS A 125 -0.09 2.82 11.90
N GLY A 126 -0.75 3.16 10.79
CA GLY A 126 -2.18 2.90 10.60
C GLY A 126 -3.11 4.03 11.04
N TYR A 127 -2.60 5.09 11.67
CA TYR A 127 -3.36 6.33 11.75
C TYR A 127 -3.31 7.01 10.37
N LEU A 128 -4.45 7.04 9.70
CA LEU A 128 -4.55 7.55 8.34
C LEU A 128 -4.16 9.03 8.29
N VAL A 129 -3.11 9.34 7.53
CA VAL A 129 -2.72 10.70 7.19
C VAL A 129 -3.31 11.06 5.84
N VAL A 130 -3.92 12.23 5.75
CA VAL A 130 -4.53 12.74 4.52
C VAL A 130 -3.71 13.92 4.06
N LEU A 131 -3.19 13.85 2.83
CA LEU A 131 -2.39 14.90 2.22
C LEU A 131 -3.21 15.58 1.12
N THR A 132 -3.45 16.88 1.31
CA THR A 132 -4.01 17.75 0.27
C THR A 132 -2.98 18.06 -0.81
N GLN A 133 -3.38 18.72 -1.89
CA GLN A 133 -2.45 19.14 -2.93
C GLN A 133 -1.40 20.13 -2.40
N GLU A 134 -1.75 20.97 -1.42
CA GLU A 134 -0.82 21.93 -0.80
C GLU A 134 0.18 21.24 0.14
N ASP A 135 -0.25 20.19 0.83
CA ASP A 135 0.62 19.38 1.70
C ASP A 135 1.60 18.49 0.91
N ARG A 136 1.31 18.28 -0.38
CA ARG A 136 2.22 17.56 -1.29
C ARG A 136 3.33 18.51 -1.68
N GLU A 137 4.56 18.06 -1.50
CA GLU A 137 5.78 18.79 -1.89
C GLU A 137 5.92 18.93 -3.43
N GLY A 138 4.98 19.60 -4.10
CA GLY A 138 4.96 19.86 -5.54
C GLY A 138 4.92 18.59 -6.40
N ASP A 139 5.72 18.59 -7.47
CA ASP A 139 5.73 17.58 -8.53
C ASP A 139 6.42 16.26 -8.12
N LYS A 140 6.69 16.05 -6.84
CA LYS A 140 7.34 14.81 -6.35
C LYS A 140 6.43 13.59 -6.38
N TRP A 141 5.12 13.80 -6.51
CA TRP A 141 4.11 12.75 -6.55
C TRP A 141 3.64 12.49 -7.98
N GLU A 142 3.67 11.24 -8.39
CA GLU A 142 3.17 10.77 -9.68
C GLU A 142 2.18 9.61 -9.50
N GLU A 143 1.38 9.33 -10.54
CA GLU A 143 0.55 8.12 -10.55
C GLU A 143 1.44 6.88 -10.60
N ASP A 144 1.11 5.89 -9.79
CA ASP A 144 1.90 4.69 -9.69
C ASP A 144 1.78 3.86 -10.97
N TRP A 145 2.90 3.64 -11.65
CA TRP A 145 2.97 2.82 -12.85
C TRP A 145 2.46 1.38 -12.64
N ARG A 146 2.35 0.92 -11.39
CA ARG A 146 1.82 -0.40 -11.02
C ARG A 146 0.29 -0.46 -11.02
N GLU A 147 -0.42 0.67 -11.08
CA GLU A 147 -1.89 0.74 -11.00
C GLU A 147 -2.61 -0.22 -11.97
N PRO A 148 -2.23 -0.36 -13.26
CA PRO A 148 -2.89 -1.30 -14.17
C PRO A 148 -2.80 -2.76 -13.72
N TYR A 149 -1.67 -3.15 -13.13
CA TYR A 149 -1.48 -4.51 -12.61
C TYR A 149 -2.28 -4.73 -11.33
N VAL A 150 -2.21 -3.79 -10.38
CA VAL A 150 -2.89 -3.90 -9.09
C VAL A 150 -4.41 -3.85 -9.25
N SER A 151 -4.92 -3.00 -10.14
CA SER A 151 -6.36 -2.92 -10.46
C SER A 151 -6.90 -4.18 -11.13
N SER A 152 -6.08 -4.85 -11.97
CA SER A 152 -6.44 -6.13 -12.56
C SER A 152 -6.47 -7.26 -11.53
N ALA A 153 -5.55 -7.25 -10.57
CA ALA A 153 -5.53 -8.20 -9.47
C ALA A 153 -6.67 -7.99 -8.46
N TYR A 154 -7.09 -6.73 -8.26
CA TYR A 154 -8.17 -6.34 -7.35
C TYR A 154 -9.30 -5.61 -8.11
N PRO A 155 -10.16 -6.35 -8.85
CA PRO A 155 -11.29 -5.76 -9.56
C PRO A 155 -12.31 -5.17 -8.59
N GLU A 156 -13.10 -4.20 -9.05
CA GLU A 156 -14.14 -3.61 -8.20
C GLU A 156 -15.18 -4.66 -7.78
N GLY A 157 -15.64 -4.59 -6.54
CA GLY A 157 -16.66 -5.51 -6.01
C GLY A 157 -16.11 -6.88 -5.58
N HIS A 158 -14.79 -7.08 -5.54
CA HIS A 158 -14.21 -8.33 -5.07
C HIS A 158 -14.46 -8.57 -3.57
N SER A 159 -14.34 -9.83 -3.13
CA SER A 159 -14.41 -10.23 -1.72
C SER A 159 -13.05 -10.56 -1.08
N TYR A 160 -11.95 -10.27 -1.78
CA TYR A 160 -10.60 -10.59 -1.31
C TYR A 160 -10.25 -9.97 0.04
N ASP A 161 -9.60 -10.77 0.88
CA ASP A 161 -9.12 -10.39 2.20
C ASP A 161 -7.59 -10.18 2.22
N MET A 162 -7.04 -9.90 3.40
CA MET A 162 -5.59 -9.68 3.60
C MET A 162 -4.70 -10.91 3.33
N GLN A 163 -5.25 -12.09 3.03
CA GLN A 163 -4.47 -13.27 2.61
C GLN A 163 -4.09 -13.17 1.14
N TYR A 164 -4.97 -12.60 0.32
CA TYR A 164 -4.77 -12.31 -1.10
C TYR A 164 -3.97 -11.02 -1.25
N HIS A 165 -2.69 -11.07 -0.91
CA HIS A 165 -1.75 -9.98 -1.11
C HIS A 165 -0.92 -10.23 -2.37
N LEU A 166 -0.56 -9.16 -3.08
CA LEU A 166 0.30 -9.25 -4.25
C LEU A 166 1.75 -9.38 -3.79
N VAL A 167 2.44 -10.38 -4.31
CA VAL A 167 3.89 -10.52 -4.18
C VAL A 167 4.49 -10.23 -5.54
N TRP A 168 5.35 -9.21 -5.62
CA TRP A 168 6.01 -8.89 -6.89
C TRP A 168 7.01 -10.00 -7.26
N PRO A 169 6.99 -10.54 -8.50
CA PRO A 169 7.81 -11.69 -8.88
C PRO A 169 9.32 -11.52 -8.63
N GLY A 170 9.83 -10.28 -8.81
CA GLY A 170 11.23 -9.96 -8.53
C GLY A 170 11.61 -9.96 -7.05
N TRP A 171 10.63 -9.77 -6.16
CA TRP A 171 10.81 -9.77 -4.71
C TRP A 171 10.85 -11.19 -4.14
N THR A 172 10.00 -12.10 -4.65
CA THR A 172 10.04 -13.54 -4.34
C THR A 172 11.41 -14.14 -4.68
N ARG A 173 12.00 -13.73 -5.80
CA ARG A 173 13.33 -14.19 -6.25
C ARG A 173 14.47 -13.68 -5.35
N LYS A 174 14.40 -12.43 -4.85
CA LYS A 174 15.37 -11.89 -3.87
C LYS A 174 15.28 -12.56 -2.50
N ARG A 175 14.07 -12.83 -1.98
CA ARG A 175 13.88 -13.57 -0.71
C ARG A 175 14.47 -14.97 -0.76
N ASN A 176 14.21 -15.71 -1.83
CA ASN A 176 14.76 -17.06 -2.00
C ASN A 176 16.29 -17.05 -2.11
N MET A 177 16.89 -16.02 -2.71
CA MET A 177 18.34 -15.88 -2.80
C MET A 177 18.98 -15.60 -1.43
N PHE A 178 18.42 -14.69 -0.64
CA PHE A 178 18.94 -14.34 0.68
C PHE A 178 18.75 -15.48 1.71
N GLN A 179 17.60 -16.16 1.70
CA GLN A 179 17.36 -17.34 2.53
C GLN A 179 18.33 -18.48 2.18
N ARG A 180 18.66 -18.68 0.89
CA ARG A 180 19.69 -19.63 0.46
C ARG A 180 21.09 -19.24 0.94
N MET A 181 21.44 -17.95 0.89
CA MET A 181 22.72 -17.45 1.39
C MET A 181 22.84 -17.53 2.92
N GLN A 182 21.74 -17.34 3.66
CA GLN A 182 21.70 -17.52 5.11
C GLN A 182 21.78 -19.01 5.48
N ALA A 183 21.02 -19.88 4.82
CA ALA A 183 21.12 -21.34 5.00
C ALA A 183 22.53 -21.88 4.66
N GLN A 184 23.22 -21.29 3.69
CA GLN A 184 24.63 -21.61 3.39
C GLN A 184 25.61 -21.05 4.43
N LYS A 185 25.29 -19.94 5.10
CA LYS A 185 26.11 -19.38 6.19
C LYS A 185 25.89 -20.08 7.53
N GLU A 186 24.72 -20.66 7.75
CA GLU A 186 24.35 -21.40 8.96
C GLU A 186 24.61 -22.91 8.84
N ALA A 187 24.96 -23.40 7.66
CA ALA A 187 25.44 -24.77 7.48
C ALA A 187 26.82 -24.92 8.15
N PRO A 188 26.99 -25.80 9.15
CA PRO A 188 28.30 -26.03 9.73
C PRO A 188 29.21 -26.67 8.68
N GLU A 189 30.46 -26.18 8.58
CA GLU A 189 31.55 -26.83 7.85
C GLU A 189 31.72 -28.27 8.34
N SER A 190 31.00 -29.21 7.73
CA SER A 190 31.12 -30.64 8.03
C SER A 190 30.93 -31.49 6.79
N ALA A 191 31.41 -31.00 5.64
CA ALA A 191 31.49 -31.78 4.41
C ALA A 191 32.86 -31.67 3.72
N ALA A 192 33.93 -31.48 4.49
CA ALA A 192 35.30 -31.53 4.00
C ALA A 192 36.15 -32.46 4.88
N ALA A 193 35.92 -33.77 4.78
CA ALA A 193 36.91 -34.85 4.93
C ALA A 193 36.19 -36.19 5.10
N GLY A 194 36.08 -36.99 4.04
CA GLY A 194 35.50 -38.32 4.18
C GLY A 194 35.28 -39.09 2.88
N SER A 195 36.32 -39.28 2.05
CA SER A 195 36.39 -40.45 1.18
C SER A 195 37.82 -40.69 0.68
N ALA A 196 38.62 -41.32 1.54
CA ALA A 196 39.81 -42.05 1.10
C ALA A 196 39.86 -43.38 1.87
N SER A 197 39.16 -44.40 1.37
CA SER A 197 39.51 -45.80 1.62
C SER A 197 38.93 -46.73 0.55
N GLY A 198 39.82 -47.50 -0.10
CA GLY A 198 39.58 -48.89 -0.45
C GLY A 198 38.95 -49.19 -1.81
N ASN A 199 39.79 -49.38 -2.83
CA ASN A 199 40.14 -50.72 -3.32
C ASN A 199 41.38 -50.66 -4.22
#